data_AF-A0A7K0W0P3-F1
#
_entry.id   AF-A0A7K0W0P3-F1
#
_cell.length_a   1.000
_cell.length_b   1.000
_cell.length_c   1.000
_cell.angle_alpha   90.00
_cell.angle_beta   90.00
_cell.angle_gamma   90.00
#
_symmetry.space_group_name_H-M   'P 1'
#
loop_
_entity.id
_entity.type
_entity.pdbx_description
1 polymer ?
#
loop_
_entity_poly.entity_id
_entity_poly.type
_entity_poly.pdbx_seq_one_letter_code
_entity_poly.pdbx_strand_id
1 'polypeptide(L)'
;MSDIHSINEAINKRAGRKLLPSIAVSLSLIALVWFALAYHREIFACVVAIAVVLGIREIVRAFSVRKIYLSKVGLVTASLALSYATWNGGVAGLAVATAIALPVLLIQLLTKGPEGFVASATATVFALLYLPFLGGFLILLARPSTGLERVMTFVVLVGCNDTFGYIVGVLVGKHPLVPTISPKKSWEGLIGSLIFTVIGGVLAFKYIMTMHWWIGAVV
;
A
#
# COMPACT_ATOMS: atom_id res chain seq x y z
N MET A 1 -19.10 13.56 -30.79
CA MET A 1 -17.74 13.19 -30.35
C MET A 1 -16.83 14.39 -30.11
N SER A 2 -17.01 15.54 -30.78
CA SER A 2 -16.24 16.78 -30.56
C SER A 2 -16.37 17.36 -29.16
N ASP A 3 -17.58 17.35 -28.58
CA ASP A 3 -17.86 18.08 -27.35
C ASP A 3 -17.29 17.41 -26.10
N ILE A 4 -17.25 16.07 -26.07
CA ILE A 4 -16.58 15.33 -24.99
C ILE A 4 -15.06 15.55 -25.04
N HIS A 5 -14.49 15.73 -26.24
CA HIS A 5 -13.05 15.96 -26.39
C HIS A 5 -12.66 17.36 -25.91
N SER A 6 -13.42 18.39 -26.27
CA SER A 6 -13.18 19.77 -25.84
C SER A 6 -13.40 19.97 -24.33
N ILE A 7 -14.42 19.32 -23.75
CA ILE A 7 -14.64 19.30 -22.29
C ILE A 7 -13.47 18.63 -21.58
N ASN A 8 -13.00 17.48 -22.07
CA ASN A 8 -11.86 16.79 -21.48
C ASN A 8 -10.57 17.62 -21.55
N GLU A 9 -10.35 18.32 -22.65
CA GLU A 9 -9.16 19.15 -22.84
C GLU A 9 -9.16 20.37 -21.89
N ALA A 10 -10.31 21.02 -21.73
CA ALA A 10 -10.48 22.11 -20.75
C ALA A 10 -10.27 21.64 -19.31
N ILE A 11 -10.79 20.46 -18.97
CA ILE A 11 -10.63 19.82 -17.65
C ILE A 11 -9.16 19.42 -17.41
N ASN A 12 -8.49 18.84 -18.41
CA ASN A 12 -7.07 18.44 -18.32
C ASN A 12 -6.14 19.65 -18.16
N LYS A 13 -6.42 20.76 -18.87
CA LYS A 13 -5.64 22.00 -18.78
C LYS A 13 -5.70 22.62 -17.39
N ARG A 14 -6.85 22.50 -16.70
CA ARG A 14 -7.05 23.01 -15.34
C ARG A 14 -6.43 22.09 -14.27
N ALA A 15 -6.38 20.78 -14.52
CA ALA A 15 -5.87 19.80 -13.57
C ALA A 15 -4.39 19.43 -13.75
N GLY A 16 -3.75 19.83 -14.85
CA GLY A 16 -2.34 19.55 -15.13
C GLY A 16 -2.02 18.09 -15.44
N ARG A 17 -3.03 17.23 -15.64
CA ARG A 17 -2.90 15.81 -16.02
C ARG A 17 -4.13 15.32 -16.79
N LYS A 18 -4.02 14.19 -17.50
CA LYS A 18 -5.16 13.52 -18.14
C LYS A 18 -6.08 12.92 -17.06
N LEU A 19 -7.15 13.62 -16.71
CA LEU A 19 -8.03 13.27 -15.58
C LEU A 19 -8.86 12.01 -15.81
N LEU A 20 -9.49 11.86 -16.98
CA LEU A 20 -10.32 10.70 -17.29
C LEU A 20 -9.54 9.37 -17.20
N PRO A 21 -8.34 9.22 -17.80
CA PRO A 21 -7.54 8.02 -17.62
C PRO A 21 -7.20 7.72 -16.17
N SER A 22 -6.92 8.73 -15.35
CA SER A 22 -6.64 8.53 -13.92
C SER A 22 -7.86 7.99 -13.16
N ILE A 23 -9.05 8.54 -13.42
CA ILE A 23 -10.30 8.07 -12.80
C ILE A 23 -10.59 6.63 -13.25
N ALA A 24 -10.42 6.33 -14.54
CA ALA A 24 -10.63 5.00 -15.08
C ALA A 24 -9.69 3.97 -14.43
N VAL A 25 -8.40 4.30 -14.26
CA VAL A 25 -7.44 3.42 -13.57
C VAL A 25 -7.85 3.20 -12.11
N SER A 26 -8.17 4.26 -11.36
CA SER A 26 -8.60 4.11 -9.96
C SER A 26 -9.83 3.23 -9.81
N LEU A 27 -10.87 3.45 -10.64
CA LEU A 27 -12.07 2.62 -10.63
C LEU A 27 -11.78 1.17 -11.03
N SER A 28 -10.90 0.96 -12.01
CA SER A 28 -10.51 -0.39 -12.43
C SER A 28 -9.75 -1.15 -11.34
N LEU A 29 -8.92 -0.48 -10.54
CA LEU A 29 -8.20 -1.09 -9.42
C LEU A 29 -9.16 -1.46 -8.29
N ILE A 30 -10.11 -0.58 -7.96
CA ILE A 30 -11.15 -0.87 -6.97
C ILE A 30 -11.99 -2.06 -7.44
N ALA A 31 -12.40 -2.07 -8.71
CA ALA A 31 -13.15 -3.18 -9.29
C ALA A 31 -12.34 -4.49 -9.26
N LEU A 32 -11.05 -4.45 -9.61
CA LEU A 32 -10.16 -5.61 -9.54
C LEU A 32 -10.10 -6.19 -8.12
N VAL A 33 -9.91 -5.35 -7.11
CA VAL A 33 -9.87 -5.76 -5.71
C VAL A 33 -11.21 -6.38 -5.29
N TRP A 34 -12.31 -5.70 -5.60
CA TRP A 34 -13.65 -6.16 -5.24
C TRP A 34 -14.00 -7.49 -5.90
N PHE A 35 -13.80 -7.62 -7.22
CA PHE A 35 -14.06 -8.87 -7.94
C PHE A 35 -13.15 -10.00 -7.49
N ALA A 36 -11.85 -9.74 -7.27
CA ALA A 36 -10.94 -10.75 -6.75
C ALA A 36 -11.47 -11.32 -5.43
N LEU A 37 -11.89 -10.48 -4.49
CA LEU A 37 -12.41 -10.91 -3.19
C LEU A 37 -13.81 -11.54 -3.27
N ALA A 38 -14.67 -11.09 -4.19
CA ALA A 38 -16.04 -11.56 -4.34
C ALA A 38 -16.13 -12.97 -4.94
N TYR A 39 -15.22 -13.31 -5.86
CA TYR A 39 -15.16 -14.64 -6.48
C TYR A 39 -14.30 -15.63 -5.69
N HIS A 40 -13.01 -15.31 -5.52
CA HIS A 40 -12.03 -16.20 -4.88
C HIS A 40 -10.95 -15.39 -4.16
N ARG A 41 -10.95 -15.45 -2.83
CA ARG A 41 -10.05 -14.68 -1.95
C ARG A 41 -8.56 -14.96 -2.24
N GLU A 42 -8.27 -16.15 -2.77
CA GLU A 42 -6.96 -16.56 -3.27
C GLU A 42 -6.47 -15.63 -4.39
N ILE A 43 -7.36 -15.21 -5.30
CA ILE A 43 -7.03 -14.31 -6.41
C ILE A 43 -6.53 -12.97 -5.85
N PHE A 44 -7.15 -12.48 -4.79
CA PHE A 44 -6.69 -11.25 -4.14
C PHE A 44 -5.29 -11.40 -3.55
N ALA A 45 -4.98 -12.54 -2.91
CA ALA A 45 -3.63 -12.81 -2.43
C ALA A 45 -2.60 -12.84 -3.58
N CYS A 46 -2.96 -13.39 -4.74
CA CYS A 46 -2.12 -13.32 -5.94
C CYS A 46 -1.95 -11.89 -6.46
N VAL A 47 -3.01 -11.07 -6.47
CA VAL A 47 -2.94 -9.65 -6.85
C VAL A 47 -1.98 -8.89 -5.93
N VAL A 48 -2.07 -9.09 -4.61
CA VAL A 48 -1.14 -8.50 -3.64
C VAL A 48 0.29 -8.96 -3.90
N ALA A 49 0.52 -10.26 -4.11
CA ALA A 49 1.85 -10.80 -4.39
C ALA A 49 2.46 -10.18 -5.66
N ILE A 50 1.68 -10.03 -6.73
CA ILE A 50 2.11 -9.38 -7.98
C ILE A 50 2.43 -7.90 -7.71
N ALA A 51 1.57 -7.17 -7.01
CA ALA A 51 1.78 -5.76 -6.69
C ALA A 51 3.07 -5.54 -5.87
N VAL A 52 3.34 -6.41 -4.89
CA VAL A 52 4.58 -6.38 -4.10
C VAL A 52 5.80 -6.69 -4.98
N VAL A 53 5.73 -7.70 -5.85
CA VAL A 53 6.83 -8.00 -6.78
C VAL A 53 7.13 -6.82 -7.71
N LEU A 54 6.10 -6.12 -8.20
CA LEU A 54 6.27 -4.90 -8.99
C LEU A 54 6.93 -3.80 -8.16
N GLY A 55 6.49 -3.57 -6.92
CA GLY A 55 7.11 -2.57 -6.05
C GLY A 55 8.55 -2.92 -5.62
N ILE A 56 8.91 -4.20 -5.51
CA ILE A 56 10.31 -4.62 -5.30
C ILE A 56 11.19 -4.16 -6.47
N ARG A 57 10.68 -4.20 -7.71
CA ARG A 57 11.43 -3.71 -8.87
C ARG A 57 11.77 -2.22 -8.73
N GLU A 58 10.80 -1.43 -8.29
CA GLU A 58 10.97 0.01 -8.10
C GLU A 58 11.90 0.32 -6.91
N ILE A 59 11.78 -0.40 -5.80
CA ILE A 59 12.67 -0.25 -4.63
C ILE A 59 14.12 -0.61 -5.00
N VAL A 60 14.36 -1.75 -5.64
CA VAL A 60 15.70 -2.16 -6.05
C VAL A 60 16.30 -1.11 -7.01
N ARG A 61 15.51 -0.60 -7.94
CA ARG A 61 15.94 0.47 -8.85
C ARG A 61 16.28 1.74 -8.08
N ALA A 62 15.46 2.18 -7.13
CA ALA A 62 15.69 3.38 -6.33
C ALA A 62 16.99 3.30 -5.53
N PHE A 63 17.27 2.17 -4.87
CA PHE A 63 18.51 1.98 -4.13
C PHE A 63 19.74 1.87 -5.05
N SER A 64 19.58 1.31 -6.25
CA SER A 64 20.68 1.23 -7.23
C SER A 64 21.21 2.60 -7.66
N VAL A 65 20.35 3.64 -7.69
CA VAL A 65 20.75 5.03 -7.97
C VAL A 65 21.75 5.57 -6.93
N ARG A 66 21.70 5.05 -5.70
CA ARG A 66 22.64 5.39 -4.61
C ARG A 66 23.80 4.39 -4.49
N LYS A 67 24.01 3.54 -5.50
CA LYS A 67 25.03 2.47 -5.50
C LYS A 67 24.88 1.49 -4.32
N ILE A 68 23.66 1.30 -3.81
CA ILE A 68 23.34 0.31 -2.78
C ILE A 68 22.79 -0.93 -3.48
N TYR A 69 23.38 -2.10 -3.20
CA TYR A 69 23.03 -3.35 -3.86
C TYR A 69 21.92 -4.09 -3.09
N LEU A 70 20.86 -4.48 -3.80
CA LEU A 70 19.81 -5.37 -3.28
C LEU A 70 19.66 -6.58 -4.21
N SER A 71 19.57 -7.77 -3.63
CA SER A 71 19.31 -9.01 -4.40
C SER A 71 17.86 -9.03 -4.89
N LYS A 72 17.61 -8.61 -6.13
CA LYS A 72 16.27 -8.62 -6.74
C LYS A 72 15.65 -10.02 -6.73
N VAL A 73 16.42 -11.03 -7.13
CA VAL A 73 15.95 -12.43 -7.19
C VAL A 73 15.61 -12.89 -5.78
N GLY A 74 16.50 -12.67 -4.80
CA GLY A 74 16.27 -13.02 -3.41
C GLY A 74 15.01 -12.37 -2.83
N LEU A 75 14.81 -11.07 -3.05
CA LEU A 75 13.64 -10.34 -2.55
C LEU A 75 12.34 -10.83 -3.20
N VAL A 76 12.35 -11.13 -4.50
CA VAL A 76 11.17 -11.69 -5.18
C VAL A 76 10.86 -13.09 -4.66
N THR A 77 11.86 -13.97 -4.51
CA THR A 77 11.65 -15.31 -3.96
C THR A 77 11.14 -15.26 -2.53
N ALA A 78 11.71 -14.38 -1.69
CA ALA A 78 11.23 -14.15 -0.33
C ALA A 78 9.79 -13.64 -0.33
N SER A 79 9.45 -12.67 -1.19
CA SER A 79 8.10 -12.13 -1.28
C SER A 79 7.05 -13.17 -1.63
N LEU A 80 7.35 -14.06 -2.59
CA LEU A 80 6.45 -15.14 -2.97
C LEU A 80 6.33 -16.18 -1.85
N ALA A 81 7.44 -16.55 -1.21
CA ALA A 81 7.44 -17.47 -0.07
C ALA A 81 6.64 -16.91 1.12
N LEU A 82 6.81 -15.63 1.46
CA LEU A 82 6.04 -14.94 2.49
C LEU A 82 4.56 -14.92 2.14
N SER A 83 4.21 -14.58 0.90
CA SER A 83 2.80 -14.53 0.45
C SER A 83 2.13 -15.91 0.54
N TYR A 84 2.82 -16.95 0.08
CA TYR A 84 2.33 -18.34 0.16
C TYR A 84 2.20 -18.83 1.61
N ALA A 85 3.22 -18.60 2.44
CA ALA A 85 3.20 -18.98 3.84
C ALA A 85 2.11 -18.23 4.62
N THR A 86 1.90 -16.94 4.33
CA THR A 86 0.84 -16.14 4.94
C THR A 86 -0.54 -16.67 4.61
N TRP A 87 -0.77 -17.06 3.35
CA TRP A 87 -2.06 -17.63 2.94
C TRP A 87 -2.38 -18.93 3.69
N ASN A 88 -1.43 -19.86 3.72
CA ASN A 88 -1.64 -21.17 4.31
C ASN A 88 -1.58 -21.14 5.85
N GLY A 89 -0.53 -20.52 6.40
CA GLY A 89 -0.21 -20.52 7.83
C GLY A 89 -0.66 -19.27 8.61
N GLY A 90 -1.34 -18.31 7.96
CA GLY A 90 -1.80 -17.08 8.61
C GLY A 90 -0.64 -16.28 9.24
N VAL A 91 -0.86 -15.78 10.45
CA VAL A 91 0.13 -14.95 11.18
C VAL A 91 1.42 -15.74 11.45
N ALA A 92 1.30 -17.01 11.85
CA ALA A 92 2.46 -17.86 12.08
C ALA A 92 3.25 -18.08 10.78
N GLY A 93 2.55 -18.29 9.66
CA GLY A 93 3.18 -18.41 8.35
C GLY A 93 3.95 -17.16 7.94
N LEU A 94 3.37 -15.98 8.12
CA LEU A 94 4.05 -14.70 7.86
C LEU A 94 5.30 -14.53 8.74
N ALA A 95 5.17 -14.80 10.04
CA ALA A 95 6.25 -14.66 11.00
C ALA A 95 7.42 -15.61 10.70
N VAL A 96 7.13 -16.90 10.49
CA VAL A 96 8.14 -17.93 10.19
C VAL A 96 8.82 -17.64 8.85
N ALA A 97 8.05 -17.31 7.80
CA ALA A 97 8.64 -17.01 6.49
C ALA A 97 9.53 -15.77 6.55
N THR A 98 9.15 -14.73 7.30
CA THR A 98 9.99 -13.54 7.51
C THR A 98 11.26 -13.88 8.29
N ALA A 99 11.12 -14.67 9.36
CA ALA A 99 12.23 -15.11 10.21
C ALA A 99 13.25 -15.98 9.45
N ILE A 100 12.82 -16.72 8.43
CA ILE A 100 13.70 -17.50 7.54
C ILE A 100 14.28 -16.61 6.42
N ALA A 101 13.45 -15.79 5.77
CA ALA A 101 13.85 -14.98 4.64
C ALA A 101 14.93 -13.95 4.99
N LEU A 102 14.83 -13.31 6.17
CA LEU A 102 15.78 -12.27 6.57
C LEU A 102 17.22 -12.82 6.69
N PRO A 103 17.50 -13.88 7.48
CA PRO A 103 18.82 -14.50 7.50
C PRO A 103 19.29 -14.99 6.13
N VAL A 104 18.43 -15.62 5.33
CA VAL A 104 18.79 -16.13 3.99
C VAL A 104 19.26 -14.99 3.08
N LEU A 105 18.57 -13.86 3.09
CA LEU A 105 18.96 -12.68 2.31
C LEU A 105 20.27 -12.06 2.80
N LEU A 106 20.48 -12.00 4.11
CA LEU A 106 21.73 -11.49 4.69
C LEU A 106 22.92 -12.42 4.38
N ILE A 107 22.74 -13.73 4.47
CA ILE A 107 23.76 -14.73 4.10
C ILE A 107 24.08 -14.62 2.61
N GLN A 108 23.07 -14.48 1.74
CA GLN A 108 23.29 -14.21 0.32
C GLN A 108 24.12 -12.94 0.11
N LEU A 109 23.85 -11.89 0.88
CA LEU A 109 24.58 -10.63 0.77
C LEU A 109 26.04 -10.77 1.21
N LEU A 110 26.33 -11.57 2.26
CA LEU A 110 27.70 -11.84 2.71
C LEU A 110 28.58 -12.45 1.61
N THR A 111 28.00 -13.22 0.68
CA THR A 111 28.75 -13.79 -0.46
C THR A 111 29.27 -12.75 -1.44
N LYS A 112 28.84 -11.48 -1.34
CA LYS A 112 29.30 -10.36 -2.18
C LYS A 112 30.47 -9.57 -1.58
N GLY A 113 30.94 -9.94 -0.39
CA GLY A 113 32.03 -9.26 0.30
C GLY A 113 31.56 -8.15 1.26
N PRO A 114 32.49 -7.54 2.00
CA PRO A 114 32.18 -6.60 3.08
C PRO A 114 31.91 -5.16 2.60
N GLU A 115 32.33 -4.81 1.38
CA GLU A 115 32.21 -3.46 0.84
C GLU A 115 30.74 -3.02 0.75
N GLY A 116 30.39 -1.92 1.42
CA GLY A 116 29.01 -1.41 1.43
C GLY A 116 28.00 -2.37 2.08
N PHE A 117 28.45 -3.38 2.84
CA PHE A 117 27.59 -4.40 3.42
C PHE A 117 26.53 -3.80 4.34
N VAL A 118 26.89 -2.91 5.27
CA VAL A 118 25.94 -2.31 6.23
C VAL A 118 24.82 -1.56 5.52
N ALA A 119 25.13 -0.76 4.50
CA ALA A 119 24.13 -0.04 3.72
C ALA A 119 23.20 -1.00 2.96
N SER A 120 23.77 -2.02 2.31
CA SER A 120 23.02 -3.01 1.52
C SER A 120 22.17 -3.94 2.41
N ALA A 121 22.67 -4.31 3.58
CA ALA A 121 21.97 -5.11 4.58
C ALA A 121 20.79 -4.32 5.15
N THR A 122 21.03 -3.07 5.56
CA THR A 122 19.97 -2.18 6.07
C THR A 122 18.88 -1.95 5.01
N ALA A 123 19.27 -1.70 3.76
CA ALA A 123 18.32 -1.53 2.66
C ALA A 123 17.55 -2.82 2.33
N THR A 124 18.20 -3.99 2.44
CA THR A 124 17.55 -5.29 2.23
C THR A 124 16.54 -5.61 3.33
N VAL A 125 16.89 -5.37 4.59
CA VAL A 125 15.97 -5.51 5.74
C VAL A 125 14.80 -4.54 5.58
N PHE A 126 15.08 -3.28 5.25
CA PHE A 126 14.03 -2.29 4.95
C PHE A 126 13.12 -2.78 3.82
N ALA A 127 13.67 -3.22 2.68
CA ALA A 127 12.87 -3.67 1.55
C ALA A 127 11.98 -4.88 1.90
N LEU A 128 12.50 -5.85 2.65
CA LEU A 128 11.77 -7.04 3.10
C LEU A 128 10.66 -6.72 4.10
N LEU A 129 10.94 -5.85 5.08
CA LEU A 129 9.96 -5.50 6.10
C LEU A 129 8.92 -4.51 5.58
N TYR A 130 9.33 -3.59 4.71
CA TYR A 130 8.46 -2.54 4.21
C TYR A 130 7.47 -3.03 3.15
N LEU A 131 7.90 -3.89 2.21
CA LEU A 131 7.02 -4.34 1.14
C LEU A 131 6.44 -5.74 1.36
N PRO A 132 7.23 -6.84 1.35
CA PRO A 132 6.69 -8.18 1.54
C PRO A 132 5.98 -8.40 2.87
N PHE A 133 6.58 -7.97 3.99
CA PHE A 133 6.00 -8.21 5.31
C PHE A 133 4.72 -7.40 5.52
N LEU A 134 4.72 -6.08 5.23
CA LEU A 134 3.49 -5.27 5.29
C LEU A 134 2.42 -5.75 4.29
N GLY A 135 2.83 -6.16 3.08
CA GLY A 135 1.93 -6.79 2.10
C GLY A 135 1.28 -8.07 2.62
N GLY A 136 1.99 -8.84 3.45
CA GLY A 136 1.45 -10.00 4.17
C GLY A 136 0.22 -9.66 5.02
N PHE A 137 0.16 -8.48 5.65
CA PHE A 137 -1.03 -8.08 6.42
C PHE A 137 -2.26 -7.87 5.56
N LEU A 138 -2.11 -7.44 4.30
CA LEU A 138 -3.24 -7.38 3.36
C LEU A 138 -3.78 -8.77 3.05
N ILE A 139 -2.90 -9.75 2.91
CA ILE A 139 -3.28 -11.16 2.71
C ILE A 139 -4.00 -11.70 3.97
N LEU A 140 -3.48 -11.39 5.16
CA LEU A 140 -4.12 -11.75 6.44
C LEU A 140 -5.52 -11.13 6.58
N LEU A 141 -5.70 -9.91 6.08
CA LEU A 141 -6.99 -9.22 6.11
C LEU A 141 -8.03 -9.91 5.22
N ALA A 142 -7.60 -10.45 4.08
CA ALA A 142 -8.44 -11.13 3.09
C ALA A 142 -8.74 -12.61 3.41
N ARG A 143 -7.94 -13.26 4.27
CA ARG A 143 -8.02 -14.70 4.56
C ARG A 143 -9.34 -15.14 5.23
N PRO A 144 -9.90 -14.42 6.23
CA PRO A 144 -11.16 -14.79 6.88
C PRO A 144 -12.35 -14.81 5.91
N SER A 145 -13.47 -15.41 6.32
CA SER A 145 -14.71 -15.37 5.54
C SER A 145 -15.20 -13.94 5.28
N THR A 146 -14.96 -13.03 6.23
CA THR A 146 -15.26 -11.59 6.11
C THR A 146 -14.13 -10.79 5.45
N GLY A 147 -13.32 -11.44 4.61
CA GLY A 147 -12.14 -10.82 3.99
C GLY A 147 -12.49 -9.68 3.03
N LEU A 148 -13.62 -9.77 2.33
CA LEU A 148 -14.09 -8.72 1.42
C LEU A 148 -14.41 -7.44 2.20
N GLU A 149 -15.21 -7.56 3.25
CA GLU A 149 -15.64 -6.46 4.10
C GLU A 149 -14.44 -5.78 4.76
N ARG A 150 -13.48 -6.58 5.25
CA ARG A 150 -12.26 -6.09 5.89
C ARG A 150 -11.36 -5.31 4.93
N VAL A 151 -11.08 -5.86 3.75
CA VAL A 151 -10.23 -5.18 2.76
C VAL A 151 -10.92 -3.95 2.20
N MET A 152 -12.23 -4.00 1.90
CA MET A 152 -12.97 -2.83 1.42
C MET A 152 -13.03 -1.73 2.48
N THR A 153 -13.19 -2.09 3.76
CA THR A 153 -13.08 -1.14 4.87
C THR A 153 -11.69 -0.49 4.90
N PHE A 154 -10.62 -1.27 4.76
CA PHE A 154 -9.26 -0.73 4.68
C PHE A 154 -9.07 0.24 3.51
N VAL A 155 -9.58 -0.11 2.32
CA VAL A 155 -9.55 0.77 1.13
C VAL A 155 -10.29 2.08 1.38
N VAL A 156 -11.46 2.03 2.01
CA VAL A 156 -12.23 3.24 2.38
C VAL A 156 -11.43 4.10 3.37
N LEU A 157 -10.85 3.51 4.42
CA LEU A 157 -10.09 4.24 5.42
C LEU A 157 -8.88 4.96 4.81
N VAL A 158 -8.07 4.25 4.03
CA VAL A 158 -6.89 4.84 3.35
C VAL A 158 -7.33 5.91 2.34
N GLY A 159 -8.40 5.65 1.58
CA GLY A 159 -8.95 6.59 0.62
C GLY A 159 -9.48 7.87 1.28
N CYS A 160 -10.19 7.76 2.41
CA CYS A 160 -10.64 8.88 3.21
C CYS A 160 -9.45 9.68 3.75
N ASN A 161 -8.47 9.00 4.34
CA ASN A 161 -7.28 9.64 4.90
C ASN A 161 -6.57 10.52 3.86
N ASP A 162 -6.27 9.97 2.70
CA ASP A 162 -5.51 10.69 1.67
C ASP A 162 -6.34 11.80 1.00
N THR A 163 -7.61 11.52 0.73
CA THR A 163 -8.50 12.49 0.05
C THR A 163 -8.78 13.69 0.95
N PHE A 164 -9.19 13.46 2.19
CA PHE A 164 -9.53 14.56 3.10
C PHE A 164 -8.29 15.23 3.67
N GLY A 165 -7.17 14.52 3.82
CA GLY A 165 -5.89 15.15 4.14
C GLY A 165 -5.43 16.14 3.09
N TYR A 166 -5.59 15.77 1.81
CA TYR A 166 -5.33 16.68 0.69
C TYR A 166 -6.32 17.86 0.65
N ILE A 167 -7.63 17.60 0.74
CA ILE A 167 -8.66 18.65 0.67
C ILE A 167 -8.49 19.66 1.80
N VAL A 168 -8.39 19.20 3.04
CA VAL A 168 -8.22 20.10 4.20
C VAL A 168 -6.86 20.79 4.16
N GLY A 169 -5.82 20.07 3.76
CA GLY A 169 -4.48 20.64 3.62
C GLY A 169 -4.42 21.76 2.59
N VAL A 170 -5.14 21.65 1.47
CA VAL A 170 -5.19 22.69 0.43
C VAL A 170 -6.07 23.88 0.83
N LEU A 171 -7.22 23.63 1.50
CA LEU A 171 -8.18 24.68 1.84
C LEU A 171 -7.79 25.49 3.07
N VAL A 172 -7.23 24.82 4.09
CA VAL A 172 -7.03 25.38 5.44
C VAL A 172 -5.58 25.27 5.92
N GLY A 173 -4.73 24.54 5.19
CA GLY A 173 -3.33 24.32 5.58
C GLY A 173 -2.52 25.60 5.64
N LYS A 174 -2.06 25.95 6.84
CA LYS A 174 -1.19 27.10 7.09
C LYS A 174 0.15 26.69 7.67
N HIS A 175 0.18 25.60 8.45
CA HIS A 175 1.38 25.16 9.15
C HIS A 175 1.95 23.89 8.52
N PRO A 176 3.10 23.98 7.81
CA PRO A 176 3.77 22.81 7.26
C PRO A 176 4.17 21.82 8.37
N LEU A 177 3.89 20.54 8.15
CA LEU A 177 4.22 19.45 9.08
C LEU A 177 5.71 19.09 9.01
N VAL A 178 6.25 18.93 7.80
CA VAL A 178 7.67 18.59 7.57
C VAL A 178 8.21 19.44 6.41
N PRO A 179 8.59 20.71 6.65
CA PRO A 179 8.90 21.66 5.58
C PRO A 179 10.09 21.23 4.71
N THR A 180 11.10 20.57 5.28
CA THR A 180 12.33 20.18 4.57
C THR A 180 12.14 18.98 3.64
N ILE A 181 11.25 18.05 3.99
CA ILE A 181 11.07 16.77 3.26
C ILE A 181 9.80 16.80 2.42
N SER A 182 8.73 17.41 2.92
CA SER A 182 7.40 17.40 2.30
C SER A 182 6.66 18.72 2.57
N PRO A 183 7.02 19.82 1.88
CA PRO A 183 6.53 21.17 2.16
C PRO A 183 5.00 21.33 1.98
N LYS A 184 4.37 20.44 1.22
CA LYS A 184 2.92 20.46 0.95
C LYS A 184 2.07 19.74 2.01
N LYS A 185 2.67 19.04 2.98
CA LYS A 185 1.92 18.41 4.08
C LYS A 185 1.76 19.42 5.21
N SER A 186 0.53 19.63 5.68
CA SER A 186 0.20 20.55 6.77
C SER A 186 -0.37 19.83 7.99
N TRP A 187 -0.23 20.45 9.17
CA TRP A 187 -0.85 19.96 10.41
C TRP A 187 -2.37 19.96 10.33
N GLU A 188 -2.96 20.98 9.71
CA GLU A 188 -4.41 21.06 9.52
C GLU A 188 -4.91 19.95 8.59
N GLY A 189 -4.14 19.63 7.53
CA GLY A 189 -4.42 18.49 6.66
C GLY A 189 -4.39 17.17 7.42
N LEU A 190 -3.41 16.97 8.30
CA LEU A 190 -3.32 15.77 9.14
C LEU A 190 -4.55 15.63 10.07
N ILE A 191 -4.91 16.70 10.78
CA ILE A 191 -6.08 16.72 11.66
C ILE A 191 -7.37 16.46 10.86
N GLY A 192 -7.50 17.10 9.70
CA GLY A 192 -8.59 16.85 8.77
C GLY A 192 -8.68 15.38 8.35
N SER A 193 -7.56 14.80 7.89
CA SER A 193 -7.52 13.38 7.52
C SER A 193 -7.93 12.47 8.67
N LEU A 194 -7.50 12.76 9.90
CA LEU A 194 -7.86 11.97 11.07
C LEU A 194 -9.37 12.00 11.33
N ILE A 195 -9.97 13.20 11.39
CA ILE A 195 -11.41 13.37 11.64
C ILE A 195 -12.24 12.64 10.57
N PHE A 196 -11.90 12.86 9.29
CA PHE A 196 -12.66 12.24 8.19
C PHE A 196 -12.40 10.73 8.06
N THR A 197 -11.23 10.25 8.47
CA THR A 197 -10.95 8.80 8.54
C THR A 197 -11.76 8.15 9.66
N VAL A 198 -11.89 8.79 10.83
CA VAL A 198 -12.77 8.32 11.92
C VAL A 198 -14.23 8.27 11.46
N ILE A 199 -14.71 9.29 10.76
CA ILE A 199 -16.06 9.29 10.16
C ILE A 199 -16.19 8.15 9.13
N GLY A 200 -15.19 7.99 8.26
CA GLY A 200 -15.13 6.89 7.29
C GLY A 200 -15.16 5.52 7.96
N GLY A 201 -14.45 5.35 9.08
CA GLY A 201 -14.42 4.13 9.88
C GLY A 201 -15.77 3.85 10.54
N VAL A 202 -16.40 4.84 11.17
CA VAL A 202 -17.75 4.73 11.73
C VAL A 202 -18.75 4.25 10.68
N LEU A 203 -18.71 4.83 9.48
CA LEU A 203 -19.59 4.46 8.38
C LEU A 203 -19.27 3.07 7.82
N ALA A 204 -17.99 2.77 7.59
CA ALA A 204 -17.55 1.48 7.05
C ALA A 204 -17.85 0.33 8.03
N PHE A 205 -17.58 0.50 9.33
CA PHE A 205 -17.89 -0.53 10.31
C PHE A 205 -19.40 -0.77 10.45
N LYS A 206 -20.21 0.29 10.38
CA LYS A 206 -21.67 0.17 10.43
C LYS A 206 -22.26 -0.50 9.19
N TYR A 207 -21.86 -0.06 7.99
CA TYR A 207 -22.52 -0.47 6.74
C TYR A 207 -21.82 -1.60 5.98
N ILE A 208 -20.50 -1.71 6.06
CA ILE A 208 -19.73 -2.77 5.38
C ILE A 208 -19.55 -3.96 6.32
N MET A 209 -19.06 -3.72 7.54
CA MET A 209 -18.77 -4.80 8.49
C MET A 209 -19.99 -5.24 9.31
N THR A 210 -21.11 -4.52 9.23
CA THR A 210 -22.32 -4.74 10.06
C THR A 210 -22.03 -4.80 11.57
N MET A 211 -21.01 -4.06 12.00
CA MET A 211 -20.51 -3.99 13.38
C MET A 211 -21.01 -2.72 14.07
N HIS A 212 -20.82 -2.65 15.39
CA HIS A 212 -21.15 -1.43 16.12
C HIS A 212 -20.28 -0.26 15.66
N TRP A 213 -20.92 0.88 15.40
CA TRP A 213 -20.31 2.06 14.81
C TRP A 213 -19.12 2.62 15.62
N TRP A 214 -19.17 2.48 16.95
CA TRP A 214 -18.11 2.98 17.84
C TRP A 214 -16.80 2.22 17.68
N ILE A 215 -16.83 0.96 17.23
CA ILE A 215 -15.62 0.18 16.96
C ILE A 215 -14.82 0.86 15.84
N GLY A 216 -15.50 1.34 14.79
CA GLY A 216 -14.87 2.07 13.70
C GLY A 216 -14.41 3.48 14.07
N ALA A 217 -14.77 4.00 15.24
CA ALA A 217 -14.24 5.26 15.75
C ALA A 217 -12.94 5.07 16.56
N VAL A 218 -12.75 3.88 17.14
CA VAL A 218 -11.60 3.53 17.99
C VAL A 218 -10.46 2.94 17.18
N VAL A 219 -10.77 2.16 16.14
CA VAL A 219 -9.82 1.54 15.22
C VAL A 219 -9.39 2.52 14.13
#